data_AF-A0A968T4W6-F1
#
_entry.id   AF-A0A968T4W6-F1
#
_cell.length_a   1.000
_cell.length_b   1.000
_cell.length_c   1.000
_cell.angle_alpha   90.00
_cell.angle_beta   90.00
_cell.angle_gamma   90.00
#
_symmetry.space_group_name_H-M   'P 1'
#
loop_
_entity.id
_entity.type
_entity.pdbx_description
1 polymer ?
#
loop_
_entity_poly.entity_id
_entity_poly.type
_entity_poly.pdbx_seq_one_letter_code
_entity_poly.pdbx_strand_id
1 'polypeptide(L)'
;MARIIITERALPSEALASVTRSDDQVVTLDYLSGISAQLALEPTTLLDIRQRALALAQRWHLPSTDAENDLTRYCDVSIGSILEIELWYSWCLLLVDLELLRRILAAFAPRQIVVVTFRNYQLVSLLQQLCTTPIHIIKPPLSSRLRHALAKDNRLQTLKRLDLDRHIRLGALAVSPNNLVKPSRPITVLGLLELPGSYYAESLLPVLSHVPDSAILLMDRRHTDRVVSTRTPAIQFSSWMTPHLNKLVSEPPYWQRVFDTLTPLMRATFQDEGVDLWPSIAPRLKHIFTTKFPLVAAEIEASERMLTQLQVESLLLNTDAHHGSRLLTLVGQKLGVPALVVQHGATQAPWGYLPLHADRFAAWGEASRRWMIAGGADPSKIVVTGQPRFDKLTILPPQKGAPLIYQQRVFYCSGHLTLYLSLKIVQYWICLLMLSSRYQG
;
A
#
# COMPACT_ATOMS: atom_id res chain seq x y z
N MET A 1 -12.47 39.07 14.61
CA MET A 1 -12.87 37.77 14.00
C MET A 1 -11.60 37.06 13.59
N ALA A 2 -11.46 35.79 13.93
CA ALA A 2 -10.17 35.12 13.94
C ALA A 2 -9.64 34.84 12.52
N ARG A 3 -8.35 35.11 12.34
CA ARG A 3 -7.54 34.60 11.24
C ARG A 3 -7.14 33.17 11.61
N ILE A 4 -7.26 32.24 10.67
CA ILE A 4 -6.82 30.86 10.87
C ILE A 4 -5.56 30.59 10.05
N ILE A 5 -4.57 29.94 10.66
CA ILE A 5 -3.37 29.44 10.01
C ILE A 5 -3.52 27.93 9.86
N ILE A 6 -3.59 27.45 8.62
CA ILE A 6 -3.64 26.03 8.29
C ILE A 6 -2.26 25.59 7.78
N THR A 7 -1.75 24.49 8.34
CA THR A 7 -0.40 23.99 8.05
C THR A 7 -0.43 22.53 7.64
N GLU A 8 0.51 22.15 6.77
CA GLU A 8 0.70 20.75 6.41
C GLU A 8 1.40 19.95 7.53
N ARG A 9 1.35 18.62 7.44
CA ARG A 9 2.00 17.73 8.40
C ARG A 9 3.50 17.97 8.45
N ALA A 10 4.09 17.85 9.63
CA ALA A 10 5.53 17.97 9.87
C ALA A 10 6.15 19.33 9.46
N LEU A 11 5.35 20.41 9.46
CA LEU A 11 5.88 21.76 9.32
C LEU A 11 6.66 22.14 10.60
N PRO A 12 7.94 22.59 10.50
CA PRO A 12 8.71 23.00 11.67
C PRO A 12 8.06 24.18 12.41
N SER A 13 8.03 24.15 13.74
CA SER A 13 7.45 25.22 14.57
C SER A 13 8.07 26.59 14.32
N GLU A 14 9.37 26.66 14.01
CA GLU A 14 10.08 27.88 13.64
C GLU A 14 9.49 28.56 12.39
N ALA A 15 9.00 27.77 11.43
CA ALA A 15 8.37 28.31 10.22
C ALA A 15 7.02 28.97 10.54
N LEU A 16 6.38 28.58 11.63
CA LEU A 16 5.12 29.16 12.11
C LEU A 16 5.34 30.40 12.96
N ALA A 17 6.40 30.43 13.75
CA ALA A 17 6.70 31.56 14.64
C ALA A 17 6.80 32.91 13.90
N SER A 18 7.26 32.92 12.65
CA SER A 18 7.43 34.14 11.85
C SER A 18 6.13 34.65 11.21
N VAL A 19 5.07 33.85 11.19
CA VAL A 19 3.80 34.17 10.49
C VAL A 19 2.60 34.28 11.43
N THR A 20 2.74 33.72 12.64
CA THR A 20 1.69 33.64 13.66
C THR A 20 1.63 34.93 14.49
N ARG A 21 0.42 35.42 14.75
CA ARG A 21 0.07 36.50 15.66
C ARG A 21 -0.59 35.91 16.91
N SER A 22 -0.63 36.69 17.99
CA SER A 22 -1.19 36.23 19.28
C SER A 22 -2.67 35.84 19.23
N ASP A 23 -3.43 36.36 18.25
CA ASP A 23 -4.85 36.11 18.05
C ASP A 23 -5.15 35.03 17.00
N ASP A 24 -4.13 34.44 16.37
CA ASP A 24 -4.32 33.41 15.36
C ASP A 24 -4.71 32.07 15.96
N GLN A 25 -5.61 31.38 15.26
CA GLN A 25 -5.83 29.96 15.47
C GLN A 25 -4.92 29.17 14.55
N VAL A 26 -4.01 28.38 15.09
CA VAL A 26 -3.11 27.52 14.29
C VAL A 26 -3.64 26.10 14.29
N VAL A 27 -3.92 25.58 13.10
CA VAL A 27 -4.39 24.20 12.89
C VAL A 27 -3.43 23.48 11.95
N THR A 28 -2.91 22.34 12.41
CA THR A 28 -2.03 21.48 11.63
C THR A 28 -2.81 20.26 11.18
N LEU A 29 -2.71 19.87 9.92
CA LEU A 29 -3.38 18.65 9.40
C LEU A 29 -2.73 17.34 9.88
N ASP A 30 -2.12 17.35 11.06
CA ASP A 30 -1.55 16.19 11.73
C ASP A 30 -2.54 15.69 12.79
N TYR A 31 -3.02 14.46 12.62
CA TYR A 31 -4.14 13.87 13.37
C TYR A 31 -3.90 13.71 14.88
N LEU A 32 -2.69 14.01 15.36
CA LEU A 32 -2.21 13.55 16.65
C LEU A 32 -1.88 14.67 17.66
N SER A 33 -2.11 15.96 17.34
CA SER A 33 -1.77 17.03 18.29
C SER A 33 -2.63 18.31 18.20
N GLY A 34 -2.78 18.99 19.34
CA GLY A 34 -3.37 20.33 19.46
C GLY A 34 -4.87 20.40 19.18
N ILE A 35 -5.32 21.51 18.59
CA ILE A 35 -6.71 21.75 18.16
C ILE A 35 -7.20 20.62 17.21
N SER A 36 -6.30 20.00 16.46
CA SER A 36 -6.63 18.90 15.55
C SER A 36 -7.13 17.65 16.27
N ALA A 37 -6.80 17.46 17.56
CA ALA A 37 -7.37 16.38 18.37
C ALA A 37 -8.85 16.61 18.71
N GLN A 38 -9.27 17.88 18.86
CA GLN A 38 -10.70 18.23 19.05
C GLN A 38 -11.51 18.05 17.77
N LEU A 39 -10.84 18.09 16.61
CA LEU A 39 -11.42 17.86 15.29
C LEU A 39 -11.12 16.45 14.78
N ALA A 40 -10.71 15.53 15.67
CA ALA A 40 -10.42 14.15 15.29
C ALA A 40 -11.63 13.52 14.59
N LEU A 41 -11.34 12.72 13.56
CA LEU A 41 -12.38 11.99 12.85
C LEU A 41 -12.77 10.76 13.67
N GLU A 42 -14.07 10.58 13.84
CA GLU A 42 -14.62 9.40 14.47
C GLU A 42 -14.22 8.14 13.68
N PRO A 43 -14.02 6.98 14.35
CA PRO A 43 -13.68 5.74 13.68
C PRO A 43 -14.64 5.34 12.55
N THR A 44 -15.93 5.66 12.70
CA THR A 44 -16.97 5.43 11.68
C THR A 44 -16.76 6.32 10.44
N THR A 45 -16.43 7.60 10.63
CA THR A 45 -16.07 8.52 9.53
C THR A 45 -14.81 8.05 8.80
N LEU A 46 -13.80 7.59 9.52
CA LEU A 46 -12.58 7.04 8.90
C LEU A 46 -12.86 5.76 8.09
N LEU A 47 -13.79 4.91 8.55
CA LEU A 47 -14.20 3.72 7.81
C LEU A 47 -14.93 4.10 6.52
N ASP A 48 -15.87 5.04 6.58
CA ASP A 48 -16.57 5.58 5.40
C ASP A 48 -15.58 6.14 4.36
N ILE A 49 -14.66 7.00 4.81
CA ILE A 49 -13.63 7.57 3.92
C ILE A 49 -12.82 6.48 3.24
N ARG A 50 -12.43 5.42 3.97
CA ARG A 50 -11.68 4.30 3.40
C ARG A 50 -12.48 3.51 2.37
N GLN A 51 -13.79 3.34 2.57
CA GLN A 51 -14.68 2.69 1.62
C GLN A 51 -14.85 3.54 0.35
N ARG A 52 -15.08 4.85 0.48
CA ARG A 52 -15.12 5.78 -0.65
C ARG A 52 -13.80 5.81 -1.43
N ALA A 53 -12.67 5.87 -0.71
CA ALA A 53 -11.34 5.79 -1.30
C ALA A 53 -11.12 4.49 -2.09
N LEU A 54 -11.62 3.36 -1.58
CA LEU A 54 -11.52 2.07 -2.27
C LEU A 54 -12.36 2.06 -3.54
N ALA A 55 -13.59 2.56 -3.48
CA ALA A 55 -14.45 2.67 -4.65
C ALA A 55 -13.87 3.61 -5.74
N LEU A 56 -13.16 4.68 -5.35
CA LEU A 56 -12.42 5.53 -6.29
C LEU A 56 -11.20 4.80 -6.86
N ALA A 57 -10.43 4.09 -6.02
CA ALA A 57 -9.26 3.33 -6.43
C ALA A 57 -9.57 2.13 -7.33
N GLN A 58 -10.77 1.56 -7.26
CA GLN A 58 -11.20 0.47 -8.14
C GLN A 58 -11.70 0.96 -9.50
N ARG A 59 -12.21 2.20 -9.59
CA ARG A 59 -12.89 2.72 -10.79
C ARG A 59 -12.08 3.73 -11.58
N TRP A 60 -10.98 4.26 -11.05
CA TRP A 60 -10.21 5.32 -11.73
C TRP A 60 -9.71 4.96 -13.14
N HIS A 61 -9.51 3.67 -13.41
CA HIS A 61 -9.03 3.14 -14.70
C HIS A 61 -10.17 2.57 -15.57
N LEU A 62 -11.40 2.58 -15.06
CA LEU A 62 -12.60 2.05 -15.71
C LEU A 62 -13.55 3.23 -16.04
N PRO A 63 -13.56 3.74 -17.28
CA PRO A 63 -14.41 4.87 -17.67
C PRO A 63 -15.90 4.49 -17.69
N SER A 64 -16.20 3.19 -17.80
CA SER A 64 -17.52 2.57 -17.69
C SER A 64 -17.46 1.41 -16.70
N THR A 65 -18.60 0.94 -16.21
CA THR A 65 -18.69 -0.29 -15.39
C THR A 65 -18.22 -1.55 -16.13
N ASP A 66 -18.10 -1.48 -17.46
CA ASP A 66 -17.65 -2.59 -18.29
C ASP A 66 -16.13 -2.75 -18.24
N ALA A 67 -15.68 -3.89 -17.71
CA ALA A 67 -14.26 -4.25 -17.60
C ALA A 67 -13.53 -4.35 -18.95
N GLU A 68 -14.27 -4.47 -20.06
CA GLU A 68 -13.71 -4.47 -21.41
C GLU A 68 -13.11 -3.11 -21.80
N ASN A 69 -13.49 -2.03 -21.12
CA ASN A 69 -13.02 -0.67 -21.39
C ASN A 69 -11.90 -0.22 -20.45
N ASP A 70 -11.12 -1.13 -19.86
CA ASP A 70 -9.96 -0.75 -19.07
C ASP A 70 -8.90 -0.03 -19.93
N LEU A 71 -8.83 1.28 -19.71
CA LEU A 71 -7.99 2.21 -20.48
C LEU A 71 -6.50 2.11 -20.13
N THR A 72 -6.17 1.34 -19.10
CA THR A 72 -4.82 1.17 -18.58
C THR A 72 -4.24 -0.21 -18.90
N ARG A 73 -4.91 -0.97 -19.77
CA ARG A 73 -4.42 -2.27 -20.23
C ARG A 73 -3.11 -2.14 -21.00
N TYR A 74 -2.16 -2.99 -20.64
CA TYR A 74 -0.91 -3.18 -21.33
C TYR A 74 -0.69 -4.68 -21.53
N CYS A 75 -0.58 -5.12 -22.79
CA CYS A 75 -0.48 -6.54 -23.13
C CYS A 75 -1.57 -7.38 -22.42
N ASP A 76 -2.83 -6.93 -22.46
CA ASP A 76 -4.00 -7.56 -21.81
C ASP A 76 -3.98 -7.61 -20.27
N VAL A 77 -3.00 -6.98 -19.62
CA VAL A 77 -2.90 -6.86 -18.17
C VAL A 77 -3.28 -5.44 -17.73
N SER A 78 -4.16 -5.33 -16.74
CA SER A 78 -4.60 -4.04 -16.18
C SER A 78 -3.50 -3.41 -15.31
N ILE A 79 -2.80 -2.37 -15.80
CA ILE A 79 -1.88 -1.59 -14.95
C ILE A 79 -2.67 -0.89 -13.83
N GLY A 80 -3.90 -0.47 -14.14
CA GLY A 80 -4.79 0.20 -13.20
C GLY A 80 -5.09 -0.64 -11.96
N SER A 81 -5.39 -1.92 -12.16
CA SER A 81 -5.60 -2.90 -11.09
C SER A 81 -4.34 -3.14 -10.27
N ILE A 82 -3.16 -3.21 -10.90
CA ILE A 82 -1.87 -3.39 -10.19
C ILE A 82 -1.59 -2.23 -9.23
N LEU A 83 -1.93 -1.00 -9.64
CA LEU A 83 -1.68 0.22 -8.87
C LEU A 83 -2.83 0.62 -7.94
N GLU A 84 -3.92 -0.16 -7.89
CA GLU A 84 -5.12 0.12 -7.11
C GLU A 84 -4.82 0.45 -5.64
N ILE A 85 -4.05 -0.40 -4.95
CA ILE A 85 -3.77 -0.20 -3.52
C ILE A 85 -2.99 1.09 -3.25
N GLU A 86 -2.12 1.49 -4.17
CA GLU A 86 -1.34 2.71 -4.04
C GLU A 86 -2.22 3.96 -4.20
N LEU A 87 -3.15 3.89 -5.16
CA LEU A 87 -4.14 4.92 -5.34
C LEU A 87 -5.11 4.98 -4.17
N TRP A 88 -5.51 3.83 -3.61
CA TRP A 88 -6.32 3.78 -2.41
C TRP A 88 -5.71 4.57 -1.25
N TYR A 89 -4.41 4.41 -0.98
CA TYR A 89 -3.72 5.22 0.04
C TYR A 89 -3.75 6.71 -0.28
N SER A 90 -3.58 7.05 -1.56
CA SER A 90 -3.59 8.43 -2.04
C SER A 90 -4.96 9.09 -1.85
N TRP A 91 -6.02 8.34 -2.18
CA TRP A 91 -7.41 8.74 -1.99
C TRP A 91 -7.79 8.86 -0.53
N CYS A 92 -7.37 7.92 0.32
CA CYS A 92 -7.61 8.00 1.76
C CYS A 92 -7.03 9.31 2.33
N LEU A 93 -5.78 9.63 2.02
CA LEU A 93 -5.16 10.85 2.51
C LEU A 93 -5.90 12.10 2.01
N LEU A 94 -6.25 12.13 0.72
CA LEU A 94 -6.99 13.23 0.11
C LEU A 94 -8.37 13.45 0.75
N LEU A 95 -9.16 12.39 0.89
CA LEU A 95 -10.51 12.46 1.45
C LEU A 95 -10.50 12.77 2.94
N VAL A 96 -9.49 12.31 3.68
CA VAL A 96 -9.34 12.70 5.08
C VAL A 96 -8.97 14.18 5.20
N ASP A 97 -8.03 14.68 4.40
CA ASP A 97 -7.69 16.11 4.39
C ASP A 97 -8.92 16.95 4.02
N LEU A 98 -9.72 16.52 3.03
CA LEU A 98 -10.99 17.15 2.66
C LEU A 98 -11.97 17.24 3.84
N GLU A 99 -12.21 16.14 4.54
CA GLU A 99 -13.14 16.08 5.68
C GLU A 99 -12.65 16.94 6.85
N LEU A 100 -11.35 16.92 7.16
CA LEU A 100 -10.77 17.78 8.18
C LEU A 100 -10.95 19.26 7.83
N LEU A 101 -10.70 19.65 6.58
CA LEU A 101 -10.86 21.03 6.15
C LEU A 101 -12.31 21.49 6.27
N ARG A 102 -13.30 20.64 5.93
CA ARG A 102 -14.72 20.95 6.15
C ARG A 102 -15.02 21.22 7.62
N ARG A 103 -14.54 20.37 8.53
CA ARG A 103 -14.72 20.54 9.98
C ARG A 103 -14.05 21.81 10.50
N ILE A 104 -12.83 22.10 10.05
CA ILE A 104 -12.11 23.32 10.39
C ILE A 104 -12.90 24.56 9.96
N LEU A 105 -13.35 24.59 8.70
CA LEU A 105 -14.10 25.73 8.16
C LEU A 105 -15.44 25.91 8.90
N ALA A 106 -16.14 24.82 9.20
CA ALA A 106 -17.39 24.84 9.96
C ALA A 106 -17.19 25.32 11.41
N ALA A 107 -16.12 24.86 12.08
CA ALA A 107 -15.85 25.20 13.48
C ALA A 107 -15.38 26.64 13.67
N PHE A 108 -14.56 27.17 12.75
CA PHE A 108 -13.92 28.47 12.93
C PHE A 108 -14.56 29.62 12.14
N ALA A 109 -15.30 29.33 11.06
CA ALA A 109 -15.88 30.33 10.16
C ALA A 109 -14.94 31.53 9.88
N PRO A 110 -13.69 31.27 9.41
CA PRO A 110 -12.64 32.28 9.38
C PRO A 110 -12.96 33.40 8.38
N ARG A 111 -12.56 34.64 8.69
CA ARG A 111 -12.58 35.74 7.70
C ARG A 111 -11.38 35.75 6.76
N GLN A 112 -10.30 35.09 7.19
CA GLN A 112 -9.05 35.02 6.46
C GLN A 112 -8.39 33.69 6.78
N ILE A 113 -7.94 32.99 5.73
CA ILE A 113 -7.19 31.74 5.84
C ILE A 113 -5.76 32.03 5.41
N VAL A 114 -4.80 31.63 6.23
CA VAL A 114 -3.38 31.65 5.90
C VAL A 114 -2.92 30.20 5.78
N VAL A 115 -2.41 29.81 4.62
CA VAL A 115 -1.89 28.46 4.39
C VAL A 115 -0.37 28.52 4.42
N VAL A 116 0.24 27.83 5.38
CA VAL A 116 1.70 27.73 5.48
C VAL A 116 2.12 26.36 5.00
N THR A 117 2.74 26.31 3.83
CA THR A 117 3.10 25.04 3.18
C THR A 117 4.37 25.17 2.36
N PHE A 118 5.17 24.10 2.32
CA PHE A 118 6.34 24.02 1.46
C PHE A 118 5.94 24.00 -0.02
N ARG A 119 5.01 23.10 -0.43
CA ARG A 119 4.49 22.92 -1.82
C ARG A 119 3.20 22.07 -1.90
N ASN A 120 2.32 22.10 -0.90
CA ASN A 120 1.11 21.30 -0.90
C ASN A 120 0.00 21.98 -1.70
N TYR A 121 0.12 21.87 -3.03
CA TYR A 121 -0.87 22.37 -3.99
C TYR A 121 -2.25 21.71 -3.79
N GLN A 122 -2.27 20.46 -3.31
CA GLN A 122 -3.50 19.74 -3.00
C GLN A 122 -4.28 20.44 -1.88
N LEU A 123 -3.63 20.78 -0.76
CA LEU A 123 -4.24 21.53 0.34
C LEU A 123 -4.83 22.88 -0.13
N VAL A 124 -4.04 23.65 -0.89
CA VAL A 124 -4.49 24.95 -1.40
C VAL A 124 -5.68 24.78 -2.34
N SER A 125 -5.63 23.80 -3.25
CA SER A 125 -6.72 23.50 -4.18
C SER A 125 -8.00 23.13 -3.46
N LEU A 126 -7.94 22.30 -2.41
CA LEU A 126 -9.12 21.92 -1.64
C LEU A 126 -9.74 23.12 -0.94
N LEU A 127 -8.93 23.96 -0.30
CA LEU A 127 -9.42 25.16 0.38
C LEU A 127 -10.12 26.13 -0.57
N GLN A 128 -9.57 26.31 -1.77
CA GLN A 128 -10.17 27.15 -2.83
C GLN A 128 -11.53 26.63 -3.30
N GLN A 129 -11.76 25.32 -3.22
CA GLN A 129 -13.04 24.72 -3.60
C GLN A 129 -14.06 24.72 -2.46
N LEU A 130 -13.58 24.60 -1.21
CA LEU A 130 -14.44 24.49 -0.03
C LEU A 130 -14.97 25.83 0.47
N CYS A 131 -14.34 26.96 0.14
CA CYS A 131 -14.78 28.27 0.63
C CYS A 131 -14.39 29.42 -0.29
N THR A 132 -15.10 30.54 -0.15
CA THR A 132 -14.80 31.82 -0.82
C THR A 132 -13.93 32.75 0.03
N THR A 133 -13.51 32.29 1.21
CA THR A 133 -12.71 33.09 2.15
C THR A 133 -11.35 33.40 1.52
N PRO A 134 -10.81 34.63 1.65
CA PRO A 134 -9.49 34.96 1.15
C PRO A 134 -8.39 34.04 1.71
N ILE A 135 -7.65 33.38 0.81
CA ILE A 135 -6.55 32.47 1.13
C ILE A 135 -5.22 33.15 0.85
N HIS A 136 -4.38 33.30 1.88
CA HIS A 136 -3.01 33.79 1.76
C HIS A 136 -2.04 32.64 1.90
N ILE A 137 -1.27 32.36 0.84
CA ILE A 137 -0.30 31.27 0.85
C ILE A 137 1.06 31.83 1.26
N ILE A 138 1.61 31.31 2.36
CA ILE A 138 2.96 31.65 2.82
C ILE A 138 3.87 30.46 2.61
N LYS A 139 4.94 30.68 1.85
CA LYS A 139 6.03 29.71 1.70
C LYS A 139 7.04 29.94 2.83
N PRO A 140 7.40 28.90 3.60
CA PRO A 140 8.44 29.03 4.61
C PRO A 140 9.78 29.52 4.02
N PRO A 141 10.63 30.18 4.83
CA PRO A 141 11.97 30.60 4.41
C PRO A 141 12.78 29.45 3.81
N LEU A 142 13.66 29.76 2.85
CA LEU A 142 14.48 28.76 2.15
C LEU A 142 15.24 27.84 3.13
N SER A 143 15.78 28.40 4.22
CA SER A 143 16.47 27.66 5.28
C SER A 143 15.58 26.60 5.93
N SER A 144 14.32 26.92 6.24
CA SER A 144 13.34 25.97 6.77
C SER A 144 13.02 24.88 5.75
N ARG A 145 12.87 25.25 4.47
CA ARG A 145 12.62 24.24 3.42
C ARG A 145 13.79 23.29 3.23
N LEU A 146 15.03 23.80 3.28
CA LEU A 146 16.24 22.99 3.15
C LEU A 146 16.38 22.05 4.34
N ARG A 147 16.22 22.55 5.58
CA ARG A 147 16.24 21.70 6.78
C ARG A 147 15.16 20.62 6.72
N HIS A 148 13.94 20.98 6.35
CA HIS A 148 12.85 20.02 6.17
C HIS A 148 13.22 18.98 5.10
N ALA A 149 13.70 19.38 3.93
CA ALA A 149 14.12 18.44 2.88
C ALA A 149 15.30 17.53 3.31
N LEU A 150 16.18 18.03 4.18
CA LEU A 150 17.36 17.31 4.67
C LEU A 150 17.07 16.40 5.88
N ALA A 151 15.93 16.54 6.55
CA ALA A 151 15.55 15.64 7.63
C ALA A 151 15.44 14.20 7.12
N LYS A 152 15.97 13.23 7.88
CA LYS A 152 16.12 11.83 7.43
C LYS A 152 14.82 11.22 6.94
N ASP A 153 13.73 11.43 7.68
CA ASP A 153 12.41 10.89 7.33
C ASP A 153 11.87 11.51 6.05
N ASN A 154 12.12 12.81 5.85
CA ASN A 154 11.71 13.53 4.66
C ASN A 154 12.56 13.15 3.44
N ARG A 155 13.84 12.81 3.60
CA ARG A 155 14.64 12.24 2.50
C ARG A 155 14.03 10.92 2.03
N LEU A 156 13.67 10.03 2.96
CA LEU A 156 13.07 8.75 2.60
C LEU A 156 11.68 8.94 1.97
N GLN A 157 10.85 9.83 2.52
CA GLN A 157 9.55 10.16 1.92
C GLN A 157 9.70 10.82 0.54
N THR A 158 10.71 11.69 0.36
CA THR A 158 11.01 12.32 -0.93
C THR A 158 11.46 11.27 -1.94
N LEU A 159 12.34 10.34 -1.56
CA LEU A 159 12.74 9.22 -2.41
C LEU A 159 11.56 8.34 -2.79
N LYS A 160 10.63 8.08 -1.86
CA LYS A 160 9.37 7.36 -2.14
C LYS A 160 8.45 8.17 -3.06
N ARG A 161 8.31 9.49 -2.85
CA ARG A 161 7.45 10.37 -3.65
C ARG A 161 7.95 10.53 -5.08
N LEU A 162 9.26 10.47 -5.27
CA LEU A 162 9.91 10.53 -6.58
C LEU A 162 10.06 9.13 -7.20
N ASP A 163 9.57 8.08 -6.54
CA ASP A 163 9.77 6.67 -6.91
C ASP A 163 11.24 6.25 -7.08
N LEU A 164 12.16 7.07 -6.59
CA LEU A 164 13.59 6.81 -6.61
C LEU A 164 13.96 5.66 -5.70
N ASP A 165 13.22 5.40 -4.61
CA ASP A 165 13.43 4.20 -3.79
C ASP A 165 13.33 2.92 -4.64
N ARG A 166 12.39 2.87 -5.58
CA ARG A 166 12.21 1.71 -6.47
C ARG A 166 13.33 1.60 -7.50
N HIS A 167 13.77 2.72 -8.07
CA HIS A 167 14.89 2.76 -9.01
C HIS A 167 16.21 2.41 -8.33
N ILE A 168 16.45 2.94 -7.13
CA ILE A 168 17.61 2.62 -6.29
C ILE A 168 17.58 1.15 -5.92
N ARG A 169 16.42 0.59 -5.57
CA ARG A 169 16.27 -0.85 -5.33
C ARG A 169 16.59 -1.63 -6.58
N LEU A 170 16.03 -1.32 -7.74
CA LEU A 170 16.33 -2.01 -9.00
C LEU A 170 17.82 -1.94 -9.36
N GLY A 171 18.45 -0.77 -9.19
CA GLY A 171 19.88 -0.57 -9.41
C GLY A 171 20.74 -1.35 -8.43
N ALA A 172 20.45 -1.27 -7.13
CA ALA A 172 21.10 -2.08 -6.11
C ALA A 172 20.91 -3.57 -6.42
N LEU A 173 19.71 -3.94 -6.86
CA LEU A 173 19.27 -5.28 -7.22
C LEU A 173 20.06 -5.89 -8.41
N ALA A 174 20.49 -5.07 -9.37
CA ALA A 174 21.32 -5.48 -10.51
C ALA A 174 22.78 -5.81 -10.14
N VAL A 175 23.28 -5.33 -8.99
CA VAL A 175 24.70 -5.39 -8.61
C VAL A 175 25.04 -6.53 -7.62
N SER A 176 24.06 -7.30 -7.11
CA SER A 176 24.40 -8.36 -6.13
C SER A 176 24.95 -9.59 -6.83
N PRO A 177 25.97 -10.23 -6.23
CA PRO A 177 26.46 -11.52 -6.67
C PRO A 177 25.34 -12.58 -6.72
N ASN A 178 25.36 -13.36 -7.80
CA ASN A 178 24.41 -14.41 -8.21
C ASN A 178 24.46 -15.67 -7.32
N ASN A 179 24.55 -15.54 -6.00
CA ASN A 179 24.62 -16.71 -5.11
C ASN A 179 23.28 -17.45 -4.94
N LEU A 180 22.27 -17.13 -5.76
CA LEU A 180 21.03 -17.88 -5.74
C LEU A 180 21.08 -19.06 -6.70
N VAL A 181 20.60 -20.21 -6.20
CA VAL A 181 20.48 -21.44 -6.99
C VAL A 181 19.43 -21.19 -8.08
N LYS A 182 19.87 -21.17 -9.33
CA LYS A 182 18.96 -21.12 -10.47
C LYS A 182 18.25 -22.47 -10.61
N PRO A 183 16.93 -22.47 -10.81
CA PRO A 183 16.20 -23.69 -11.15
C PRO A 183 16.74 -24.27 -12.46
N SER A 184 16.95 -25.58 -12.51
CA SER A 184 17.37 -26.33 -13.70
C SER A 184 16.24 -27.14 -14.35
N ARG A 185 15.04 -27.05 -13.77
CA ARG A 185 13.82 -27.79 -14.13
C ARG A 185 12.62 -26.85 -14.14
N PRO A 186 11.50 -27.25 -14.78
CA PRO A 186 10.21 -26.58 -14.63
C PRO A 186 9.84 -26.40 -13.16
N ILE A 187 9.12 -25.32 -12.85
CA ILE A 187 8.73 -24.98 -11.48
C ILE A 187 7.25 -25.28 -11.29
N THR A 188 6.91 -26.28 -10.48
CA THR A 188 5.51 -26.60 -10.15
C THR A 188 4.86 -25.49 -9.33
N VAL A 189 5.59 -24.92 -8.35
CA VAL A 189 5.09 -23.82 -7.51
C VAL A 189 6.15 -22.74 -7.33
N LEU A 190 5.83 -21.51 -7.77
CA LEU A 190 6.64 -20.33 -7.50
C LEU A 190 6.03 -19.52 -6.34
N GLY A 191 6.70 -19.52 -5.19
CA GLY A 191 6.30 -18.75 -4.02
C GLY A 191 6.83 -17.32 -4.04
N LEU A 192 6.01 -16.32 -3.68
CA LEU A 192 6.42 -14.91 -3.71
C LEU A 192 6.69 -14.32 -2.33
N LEU A 193 7.88 -13.71 -2.15
CA LEU A 193 8.21 -12.90 -0.98
C LEU A 193 8.46 -11.44 -1.39
N GLU A 194 7.40 -10.63 -1.28
CA GLU A 194 7.42 -9.21 -1.66
C GLU A 194 7.68 -8.27 -0.47
N LEU A 195 6.93 -8.40 0.62
CA LEU A 195 6.97 -7.42 1.70
C LEU A 195 7.94 -7.78 2.82
N PRO A 196 8.66 -6.80 3.40
CA PRO A 196 9.49 -7.03 4.57
C PRO A 196 8.63 -7.41 5.78
N GLY A 197 8.73 -8.67 6.20
CA GLY A 197 8.06 -9.16 7.41
C GLY A 197 8.38 -10.63 7.64
N SER A 198 8.66 -11.03 8.89
CA SER A 198 8.85 -12.46 9.25
C SER A 198 7.63 -13.30 8.93
N TYR A 199 6.45 -12.76 9.22
CA TYR A 199 5.18 -13.46 9.11
C TYR A 199 4.81 -13.89 7.68
N TYR A 200 5.29 -13.18 6.65
CA TYR A 200 5.10 -13.57 5.26
C TYR A 200 5.85 -14.86 4.90
N ALA A 201 7.14 -14.92 5.27
CA ALA A 201 7.95 -16.10 5.05
C ALA A 201 7.43 -17.29 5.89
N GLU A 202 7.01 -17.03 7.13
CA GLU A 202 6.44 -18.04 8.03
C GLU A 202 5.14 -18.69 7.51
N SER A 203 4.43 -18.04 6.57
CA SER A 203 3.19 -18.58 6.00
C SER A 203 3.45 -19.40 4.72
N LEU A 204 4.40 -19.00 3.88
CA LEU A 204 4.69 -19.69 2.61
C LEU A 204 5.73 -20.80 2.73
N LEU A 205 6.81 -20.57 3.47
CA LEU A 205 7.94 -21.50 3.52
C LEU A 205 7.54 -22.91 4.01
N PRO A 206 6.66 -23.06 5.03
CA PRO A 206 6.16 -24.39 5.40
C PRO A 206 5.46 -25.09 4.24
N VAL A 207 4.60 -24.38 3.50
CA VAL A 207 3.86 -24.95 2.35
C VAL A 207 4.83 -25.35 1.24
N LEU A 208 5.77 -24.48 0.87
CA LEU A 208 6.74 -24.77 -0.19
C LEU A 208 7.66 -25.94 0.16
N SER A 209 7.96 -26.16 1.45
CA SER A 209 8.78 -27.30 1.89
C SER A 209 8.16 -28.67 1.60
N HIS A 210 6.85 -28.71 1.32
CA HIS A 210 6.14 -29.92 0.91
C HIS A 210 6.06 -30.09 -0.61
N VAL A 211 6.62 -29.17 -1.40
CA VAL A 211 6.60 -29.19 -2.87
C VAL A 211 8.04 -29.31 -3.39
N PRO A 212 8.47 -30.50 -3.88
CA PRO A 212 9.85 -30.74 -4.30
C PRO A 212 10.35 -29.79 -5.40
N ASP A 213 9.53 -29.53 -6.41
CA ASP A 213 9.85 -28.68 -7.56
C ASP A 213 9.34 -27.24 -7.35
N SER A 214 9.58 -26.71 -6.15
CA SER A 214 9.24 -25.33 -5.82
C SER A 214 10.43 -24.38 -5.87
N ALA A 215 10.14 -23.10 -6.09
CA ALA A 215 11.12 -22.02 -6.00
C ALA A 215 10.51 -20.80 -5.32
N ILE A 216 11.36 -19.89 -4.87
CA ILE A 216 10.96 -18.64 -4.24
C ILE A 216 11.39 -17.45 -5.11
N LEU A 217 10.44 -16.62 -5.51
CA LEU A 217 10.71 -15.32 -6.10
C LEU A 217 10.86 -14.26 -5.01
N LEU A 218 12.02 -13.62 -4.99
CA LEU A 218 12.37 -12.51 -4.13
C LEU A 218 12.15 -11.20 -4.88
N MET A 219 11.20 -10.38 -4.39
CA MET A 219 11.07 -8.97 -4.83
C MET A 219 11.75 -8.01 -3.86
N ASP A 220 12.06 -8.47 -2.64
CA ASP A 220 12.81 -7.72 -1.64
C ASP A 220 13.99 -8.52 -1.11
N ARG A 221 15.19 -7.95 -1.23
CA ARG A 221 16.45 -8.57 -0.80
C ARG A 221 16.53 -8.88 0.68
N ARG A 222 15.74 -8.22 1.53
CA ARG A 222 15.76 -8.46 2.98
C ARG A 222 15.31 -9.87 3.38
N HIS A 223 14.77 -10.64 2.44
CA HIS A 223 14.43 -12.06 2.63
C HIS A 223 15.53 -13.03 2.23
N THR A 224 16.64 -12.56 1.63
CA THR A 224 17.70 -13.43 1.11
C THR A 224 18.22 -14.40 2.16
N ASP A 225 18.59 -13.90 3.36
CA ASP A 225 19.14 -14.74 4.43
C ASP A 225 18.16 -15.83 4.89
N ARG A 226 16.86 -15.52 4.91
CA ARG A 226 15.83 -16.48 5.29
C ARG A 226 15.67 -17.56 4.25
N VAL A 227 15.61 -17.18 2.98
CA VAL A 227 15.45 -18.14 1.88
C VAL A 227 16.67 -19.06 1.79
N VAL A 228 17.88 -18.53 1.96
CA VAL A 228 19.11 -19.34 1.98
C VAL A 228 19.04 -20.46 3.03
N SER A 229 18.40 -20.22 4.19
CA SER A 229 18.24 -21.24 5.23
C SER A 229 17.32 -22.41 4.85
N THR A 230 16.44 -22.24 3.87
CA THR A 230 15.43 -23.26 3.47
C THR A 230 15.94 -24.28 2.47
N ARG A 231 17.07 -24.02 1.81
CA ARG A 231 17.57 -24.77 0.64
C ARG A 231 16.62 -24.79 -0.57
N THR A 232 15.48 -24.11 -0.51
CA THR A 232 14.60 -23.93 -1.67
C THR A 232 15.28 -23.01 -2.69
N PRO A 233 15.28 -23.37 -3.99
CA PRO A 233 15.77 -22.49 -5.05
C PRO A 233 15.14 -21.10 -4.98
N ALA A 234 15.93 -20.07 -5.29
CA ALA A 234 15.52 -18.70 -5.14
C ALA A 234 15.87 -17.88 -6.37
N ILE A 235 15.02 -16.93 -6.73
CA ILE A 235 15.16 -16.12 -7.94
C ILE A 235 14.97 -14.66 -7.51
N GLN A 236 15.83 -13.76 -7.96
CA GLN A 236 15.59 -12.33 -7.80
C GLN A 236 14.75 -11.83 -8.98
N PHE A 237 13.63 -11.16 -8.72
CA PHE A 237 12.81 -10.61 -9.80
C PHE A 237 13.57 -9.58 -10.65
N SER A 238 14.45 -8.80 -10.02
CA SER A 238 15.26 -7.78 -10.70
C SER A 238 16.15 -8.28 -11.82
N SER A 239 16.64 -9.53 -11.77
CA SER A 239 17.47 -10.06 -12.87
C SER A 239 16.69 -10.19 -14.17
N TRP A 240 15.35 -10.23 -14.08
CA TRP A 240 14.44 -10.26 -15.22
C TRP A 240 14.08 -8.87 -15.72
N MET A 241 14.32 -7.82 -14.92
CA MET A 241 14.03 -6.43 -15.29
C MET A 241 15.11 -5.81 -16.17
N THR A 242 16.36 -6.24 -16.07
CA THR A 242 17.51 -5.62 -16.77
C THR A 242 17.29 -5.44 -18.28
N PRO A 243 16.75 -6.42 -19.04
CA PRO A 243 16.51 -6.26 -20.47
C PRO A 243 15.46 -5.19 -20.82
N HIS A 244 14.62 -4.80 -19.87
CA HIS A 244 13.50 -3.88 -20.08
C HIS A 244 13.79 -2.45 -19.57
N LEU A 245 14.98 -2.18 -18.98
CA LEU A 245 15.30 -0.88 -18.40
C LEU A 245 15.27 0.27 -19.41
N ASN A 246 15.57 0.02 -20.69
CA ASN A 246 15.51 1.03 -21.74
C ASN A 246 14.10 1.63 -21.88
N LYS A 247 13.04 0.87 -21.56
CA LYS A 247 11.65 1.34 -21.61
C LYS A 247 11.36 2.46 -20.63
N LEU A 248 12.07 2.49 -19.49
CA LEU A 248 11.90 3.56 -18.49
C LEU A 248 12.25 4.94 -19.05
N VAL A 249 13.08 4.99 -20.09
CA VAL A 249 13.49 6.23 -20.75
C VAL A 249 12.63 6.52 -21.98
N SER A 250 12.22 5.50 -22.75
CA SER A 250 11.55 5.71 -24.04
C SER A 250 10.02 5.83 -23.96
N GLU A 251 9.37 5.22 -22.97
CA GLU A 251 7.90 5.15 -22.85
C GLU A 251 7.20 6.37 -22.21
N PRO A 252 7.83 7.28 -21.42
CA PRO A 252 7.10 8.40 -20.81
C PRO A 252 6.28 9.26 -21.79
N PRO A 253 6.74 9.56 -23.02
CA PRO A 253 5.92 10.28 -24.00
C PRO A 253 4.66 9.52 -24.44
N TYR A 254 4.71 8.18 -24.53
CA TYR A 254 3.54 7.36 -24.83
C TYR A 254 2.51 7.47 -23.70
N TRP A 255 2.92 7.23 -22.46
CA TRP A 255 2.01 7.30 -21.32
C TRP A 255 1.51 8.71 -21.00
N GLN A 256 2.28 9.75 -21.34
CA GLN A 256 1.79 11.12 -21.31
C GLN A 256 0.60 11.30 -22.27
N ARG A 257 0.71 10.80 -23.51
CA ARG A 257 -0.40 10.86 -24.47
C ARG A 257 -1.61 10.08 -23.96
N VAL A 258 -1.40 8.89 -23.39
CA VAL A 258 -2.47 8.12 -22.75
C VAL A 258 -3.13 8.96 -21.66
N PHE A 259 -2.38 9.54 -20.72
CA PHE A 259 -2.93 10.40 -19.68
C PHE A 259 -3.75 11.57 -20.24
N ASP A 260 -3.25 12.24 -21.27
CA ASP A 260 -3.94 13.37 -21.90
C ASP A 260 -5.25 12.92 -22.58
N THR A 261 -5.24 11.77 -23.27
CA THR A 261 -6.45 11.18 -23.87
C THR A 261 -7.49 10.78 -22.81
N LEU A 262 -7.05 10.26 -21.67
CA LEU A 262 -7.95 9.78 -20.62
C LEU A 262 -8.43 10.87 -19.65
N THR A 263 -7.76 12.02 -19.64
CA THR A 263 -8.04 13.14 -18.73
C THR A 263 -9.52 13.56 -18.71
N PRO A 264 -10.22 13.75 -19.86
CA PRO A 264 -11.63 14.14 -19.84
C PRO A 264 -12.54 13.12 -19.14
N LEU A 265 -12.29 11.83 -19.38
CA LEU A 265 -13.06 10.73 -18.79
C LEU A 265 -12.78 10.62 -17.29
N MET A 266 -11.50 10.63 -16.91
CA MET A 266 -11.07 10.61 -15.52
C MET A 266 -11.61 11.80 -14.72
N ARG A 267 -11.58 13.01 -15.28
CA ARG A 267 -12.10 14.20 -14.57
C ARG A 267 -13.57 14.05 -14.19
N ALA A 268 -14.38 13.43 -15.06
CA ALA A 268 -15.80 13.20 -14.78
C ALA A 268 -16.04 12.22 -13.63
N THR A 269 -15.08 11.34 -13.31
CA THR A 269 -15.21 10.37 -12.22
C THR A 269 -14.75 10.89 -10.86
N PHE A 270 -14.04 12.02 -10.82
CA PHE A 270 -13.40 12.54 -9.60
C PHE A 270 -14.18 13.68 -8.96
N GLN A 271 -15.38 13.37 -8.49
CA GLN A 271 -16.19 14.25 -7.66
C GLN A 271 -16.50 13.57 -6.32
N ASP A 272 -16.47 14.35 -5.24
CA ASP A 272 -16.87 13.90 -3.92
C ASP A 272 -17.78 14.93 -3.26
N GLU A 273 -19.06 14.59 -3.08
CA GLU A 273 -20.08 15.47 -2.49
C GLU A 273 -20.09 16.88 -3.13
N GLY A 274 -19.98 16.93 -4.47
CA GLY A 274 -19.98 18.18 -5.24
C GLY A 274 -18.62 18.91 -5.31
N VAL A 275 -17.57 18.38 -4.68
CA VAL A 275 -16.20 18.92 -4.74
C VAL A 275 -15.46 18.29 -5.92
N ASP A 276 -14.94 19.11 -6.85
CA ASP A 276 -14.10 18.67 -7.98
C ASP A 276 -12.70 18.29 -7.50
N LEU A 277 -12.46 17.00 -7.24
CA LEU A 277 -11.17 16.53 -6.75
C LEU A 277 -10.06 16.53 -7.82
N TRP A 278 -10.41 16.77 -9.09
CA TRP A 278 -9.46 16.69 -10.20
C TRP A 278 -8.21 17.57 -10.05
N PRO A 279 -8.31 18.87 -9.70
CA PRO A 279 -7.13 19.72 -9.59
C PRO A 279 -6.16 19.27 -8.49
N SER A 280 -6.67 18.56 -7.49
CA SER A 280 -5.90 17.99 -6.39
C SER A 280 -5.18 16.70 -6.77
N ILE A 281 -5.83 15.82 -7.54
CA ILE A 281 -5.29 14.49 -7.86
C ILE A 281 -4.55 14.42 -9.21
N ALA A 282 -4.91 15.27 -10.18
CA ALA A 282 -4.38 15.22 -11.55
C ALA A 282 -2.85 15.30 -11.62
N PRO A 283 -2.15 16.15 -10.83
CA PRO A 283 -0.68 16.16 -10.84
C PRO A 283 -0.07 14.83 -10.40
N ARG A 284 -0.71 14.15 -9.43
CA ARG A 284 -0.26 12.83 -8.96
C ARG A 284 -0.53 11.76 -10.00
N LEU A 285 -1.73 11.73 -10.61
CA LEU A 285 -2.03 10.79 -11.69
C LEU A 285 -1.09 10.98 -12.87
N LYS A 286 -0.87 12.22 -13.31
CA LYS A 286 0.11 12.53 -14.38
C LYS A 286 1.49 11.97 -14.04
N HIS A 287 1.94 12.14 -12.79
CA HIS A 287 3.20 11.56 -12.34
C HIS A 287 3.17 10.03 -12.46
N ILE A 288 2.14 9.38 -11.94
CA ILE A 288 1.96 7.92 -12.02
C ILE A 288 2.01 7.43 -13.49
N PHE A 289 1.30 8.07 -14.42
CA PHE A 289 1.35 7.70 -15.84
C PHE A 289 2.74 7.91 -16.43
N THR A 290 3.43 9.01 -16.10
CA THR A 290 4.72 9.32 -16.75
C THR A 290 5.92 8.61 -16.12
N THR A 291 5.80 8.12 -14.88
CA THR A 291 6.91 7.45 -14.17
C THR A 291 6.62 6.00 -13.82
N LYS A 292 5.44 5.68 -13.30
CA LYS A 292 5.12 4.32 -12.82
C LYS A 292 4.69 3.41 -13.95
N PHE A 293 3.80 3.86 -14.82
CA PHE A 293 3.30 3.03 -15.91
C PHE A 293 4.41 2.44 -16.80
N PRO A 294 5.43 3.21 -17.25
CA PRO A 294 6.59 2.65 -17.94
C PRO A 294 7.24 1.49 -17.18
N LEU A 295 7.35 1.64 -15.86
CA LEU A 295 7.95 0.62 -15.01
C LEU A 295 7.06 -0.60 -14.86
N VAL A 296 5.76 -0.43 -14.61
CA VAL A 296 4.81 -1.55 -14.51
C VAL A 296 4.73 -2.31 -15.83
N ALA A 297 4.75 -1.61 -16.97
CA ALA A 297 4.81 -2.22 -18.29
C ALA A 297 6.07 -3.11 -18.46
N ALA A 298 7.24 -2.61 -18.05
CA ALA A 298 8.47 -3.39 -18.04
C ALA A 298 8.38 -4.61 -17.09
N GLU A 299 7.71 -4.47 -15.94
CA GLU A 299 7.50 -5.55 -14.98
C GLU A 299 6.52 -6.62 -15.48
N ILE A 300 5.50 -6.24 -16.25
CA ILE A 300 4.59 -7.16 -16.93
C ILE A 300 5.39 -8.05 -17.88
N GLU A 301 6.20 -7.47 -18.76
CA GLU A 301 7.00 -8.24 -19.72
C GLU A 301 8.06 -9.11 -19.05
N ALA A 302 8.73 -8.59 -18.02
CA ALA A 302 9.69 -9.35 -17.24
C ALA A 302 9.03 -10.55 -16.56
N SER A 303 7.83 -10.35 -16.00
CA SER A 303 7.02 -11.40 -15.40
C SER A 303 6.59 -12.44 -16.42
N GLU A 304 6.07 -12.02 -17.57
CA GLU A 304 5.64 -12.94 -18.65
C GLU A 304 6.79 -13.82 -19.14
N ARG A 305 7.94 -13.18 -19.41
CA ARG A 305 9.15 -13.88 -19.82
C ARG A 305 9.61 -14.86 -18.74
N MET A 306 9.64 -14.42 -17.48
CA MET A 306 10.06 -15.25 -16.35
C MET A 306 9.16 -16.48 -16.19
N LEU A 307 7.84 -16.29 -16.09
CA LEU A 307 6.88 -17.38 -15.89
C LEU A 307 6.93 -18.39 -17.05
N THR A 308 7.07 -17.89 -18.29
CA THR A 308 7.16 -18.74 -19.48
C THR A 308 8.49 -19.50 -19.55
N GLN A 309 9.63 -18.82 -19.38
CA GLN A 309 10.95 -19.45 -19.49
C GLN A 309 11.23 -20.45 -18.37
N LEU A 310 10.67 -20.21 -17.18
CA LEU A 310 10.78 -21.13 -16.04
C LEU A 310 9.69 -22.20 -16.01
N GLN A 311 8.75 -22.16 -16.97
CA GLN A 311 7.60 -23.07 -17.07
C GLN A 311 6.88 -23.21 -15.72
N VAL A 312 6.48 -22.07 -15.16
CA VAL A 312 5.82 -22.01 -13.85
C VAL A 312 4.39 -22.55 -13.99
N GLU A 313 4.05 -23.57 -13.21
CA GLU A 313 2.71 -24.18 -13.27
C GLU A 313 1.72 -23.52 -12.30
N SER A 314 2.19 -22.93 -11.21
CA SER A 314 1.33 -22.20 -10.26
C SER A 314 2.08 -21.19 -9.40
N LEU A 315 1.34 -20.22 -8.86
CA LEU A 315 1.83 -19.17 -7.96
C LEU A 315 1.31 -19.39 -6.54
N LEU A 316 2.21 -19.23 -5.55
CA LEU A 316 1.86 -19.22 -4.14
C LEU A 316 2.18 -17.87 -3.51
N LEU A 317 1.14 -17.16 -3.06
CA LEU A 317 1.22 -15.77 -2.62
C LEU A 317 0.74 -15.66 -1.17
N ASN A 318 1.18 -14.63 -0.45
CA ASN A 318 0.59 -14.32 0.86
C ASN A 318 -0.64 -13.41 0.76
N THR A 319 -0.74 -12.67 -0.33
CA THR A 319 -1.77 -11.70 -0.64
C THR A 319 -1.68 -11.44 -2.12
N ASP A 320 -2.75 -10.99 -2.74
CA ASP A 320 -2.78 -10.47 -4.10
C ASP A 320 -3.09 -8.97 -4.09
N ALA A 321 -3.03 -8.29 -2.93
CA ALA A 321 -3.36 -6.88 -2.78
C ALA A 321 -2.18 -5.92 -2.98
N HIS A 322 -0.96 -6.42 -2.83
CA HIS A 322 0.25 -5.62 -3.01
C HIS A 322 0.74 -5.67 -4.45
N HIS A 323 1.50 -4.63 -4.85
CA HIS A 323 1.93 -4.38 -6.23
C HIS A 323 2.46 -5.63 -6.92
N GLY A 324 3.48 -6.27 -6.34
CA GLY A 324 4.20 -7.38 -6.95
C GLY A 324 3.37 -8.66 -7.00
N SER A 325 2.64 -8.92 -5.92
CA SER A 325 1.73 -10.07 -5.86
C SER A 325 0.56 -9.93 -6.84
N ARG A 326 -0.02 -8.73 -6.95
CA ARG A 326 -1.09 -8.41 -7.91
C ARG A 326 -0.59 -8.48 -9.34
N LEU A 327 0.58 -7.91 -9.62
CA LEU A 327 1.27 -8.03 -10.91
C LEU A 327 1.36 -9.49 -11.36
N LEU A 328 1.94 -10.36 -10.53
CA LEU A 328 2.11 -11.77 -10.91
C LEU A 328 0.79 -12.52 -10.99
N THR A 329 -0.20 -12.19 -10.17
CA THR A 329 -1.54 -12.77 -10.27
C THR A 329 -2.17 -12.46 -11.62
N LEU A 330 -2.18 -11.19 -12.04
CA LEU A 330 -2.81 -10.78 -13.30
C LEU A 330 -2.03 -11.26 -14.53
N VAL A 331 -0.70 -11.25 -14.49
CA VAL A 331 0.13 -11.85 -15.54
C VAL A 331 -0.08 -13.37 -15.59
N GLY A 332 -0.18 -14.04 -14.44
CA GLY A 332 -0.47 -15.46 -14.34
C GLY A 332 -1.81 -15.82 -14.97
N GLN A 333 -2.87 -15.07 -14.67
CA GLN A 333 -4.19 -15.23 -15.29
C GLN A 333 -4.14 -15.16 -16.81
N LYS A 334 -3.43 -14.15 -17.36
CA LYS A 334 -3.22 -14.04 -18.81
C LYS A 334 -2.55 -15.28 -19.39
N LEU A 335 -1.59 -15.86 -18.68
CA LEU A 335 -0.83 -17.03 -19.12
C LEU A 335 -1.46 -18.38 -18.74
N GLY A 336 -2.61 -18.39 -18.05
CA GLY A 336 -3.22 -19.60 -17.52
C GLY A 336 -2.47 -20.24 -16.35
N VAL A 337 -1.63 -19.48 -15.65
CA VAL A 337 -0.91 -19.91 -14.44
C VAL A 337 -1.75 -19.58 -13.20
N PRO A 338 -2.35 -20.57 -12.52
CA PRO A 338 -3.21 -20.33 -11.37
C PRO A 338 -2.44 -19.78 -10.16
N ALA A 339 -3.10 -18.91 -9.39
CA ALA A 339 -2.58 -18.33 -8.17
C ALA A 339 -3.39 -18.74 -6.92
N LEU A 340 -2.68 -19.10 -5.86
CA LEU A 340 -3.22 -19.37 -4.53
C LEU A 340 -2.68 -18.33 -3.53
N VAL A 341 -3.58 -17.63 -2.85
CA VAL A 341 -3.24 -16.80 -1.69
C VAL A 341 -3.36 -17.63 -0.41
N VAL A 342 -2.27 -17.73 0.36
CA VAL A 342 -2.24 -18.25 1.72
C VAL A 342 -2.41 -17.10 2.69
N GLN A 343 -3.47 -17.14 3.50
CA GLN A 343 -3.71 -16.11 4.50
C GLN A 343 -2.47 -15.98 5.43
N HIS A 344 -1.97 -14.75 5.61
CA HIS A 344 -0.79 -14.46 6.44
C HIS A 344 -1.12 -13.57 7.66
N GLY A 345 -2.26 -12.88 7.63
CA GLY A 345 -2.76 -11.97 8.66
C GLY A 345 -4.27 -12.09 8.87
N ALA A 346 -4.78 -11.54 9.97
CA ALA A 346 -6.21 -11.54 10.27
C ALA A 346 -7.01 -10.73 9.23
N THR A 347 -8.19 -11.23 8.88
CA THR A 347 -9.15 -10.55 8.01
C THR A 347 -9.85 -9.43 8.80
N GLN A 348 -9.25 -8.24 8.85
CA GLN A 348 -9.79 -7.09 9.61
C GLN A 348 -10.19 -5.92 8.72
N ALA A 349 -9.68 -5.90 7.48
CA ALA A 349 -9.66 -4.72 6.64
C ALA A 349 -9.88 -5.12 5.19
N PRO A 350 -10.93 -4.60 4.51
CA PRO A 350 -11.28 -4.97 3.14
C PRO A 350 -10.07 -4.90 2.18
N TRP A 351 -9.29 -3.82 2.26
CA TRP A 351 -8.15 -3.54 1.38
C TRP A 351 -6.98 -4.53 1.49
N GLY A 352 -6.96 -5.44 2.47
CA GLY A 352 -5.87 -6.40 2.65
C GLY A 352 -5.99 -7.67 1.79
N TYR A 353 -7.21 -8.05 1.42
CA TYR A 353 -7.52 -9.29 0.70
C TYR A 353 -8.67 -9.17 -0.31
N LEU A 354 -9.33 -8.01 -0.37
CA LEU A 354 -10.43 -7.75 -1.30
C LEU A 354 -10.09 -6.54 -2.20
N PRO A 355 -10.44 -6.60 -3.50
CA PRO A 355 -11.04 -7.75 -4.17
C PRO A 355 -10.02 -8.89 -4.35
N LEU A 356 -10.50 -10.14 -4.34
CA LEU A 356 -9.67 -11.32 -4.53
C LEU A 356 -9.48 -11.57 -6.04
N HIS A 357 -8.28 -11.27 -6.53
CA HIS A 357 -7.88 -11.55 -7.90
C HIS A 357 -7.40 -12.99 -8.06
N ALA A 358 -6.75 -13.58 -7.07
CA ALA A 358 -6.25 -14.95 -7.14
C ALA A 358 -7.38 -15.97 -7.41
N ASP A 359 -7.00 -17.12 -7.96
CA ASP A 359 -7.94 -18.20 -8.28
C ASP A 359 -8.47 -18.88 -7.03
N ARG A 360 -7.64 -18.97 -5.99
CA ARG A 360 -7.98 -19.57 -4.70
C ARG A 360 -7.42 -18.77 -3.52
N PHE A 361 -8.09 -18.92 -2.38
CA PHE A 361 -7.69 -18.36 -1.09
C PHE A 361 -7.73 -19.44 -0.01
N ALA A 362 -6.59 -19.72 0.62
CA ALA A 362 -6.43 -20.61 1.75
C ALA A 362 -6.64 -19.84 3.06
N ALA A 363 -7.87 -19.93 3.58
CA ALA A 363 -8.33 -19.29 4.81
C ALA A 363 -7.92 -20.08 6.06
N TRP A 364 -7.57 -19.37 7.13
CA TRP A 364 -7.24 -19.99 8.43
C TRP A 364 -8.41 -20.69 9.10
N GLY A 365 -9.65 -20.28 8.80
CA GLY A 365 -10.84 -20.79 9.46
C GLY A 365 -12.12 -20.24 8.86
N GLU A 366 -13.25 -20.74 9.33
CA GLU A 366 -14.57 -20.32 8.82
C GLU A 366 -14.87 -18.83 9.06
N ALA A 367 -14.28 -18.23 10.10
CA ALA A 367 -14.41 -16.80 10.35
C ALA A 367 -13.81 -15.96 9.19
N SER A 368 -12.59 -16.30 8.73
CA SER A 368 -11.97 -15.65 7.58
C SER A 368 -12.79 -15.88 6.31
N ARG A 369 -13.30 -17.11 6.10
CA ARG A 369 -14.13 -17.45 4.93
C ARG A 369 -15.40 -16.61 4.88
N ARG A 370 -16.16 -16.54 5.99
CA ARG A 370 -17.37 -15.71 6.08
C ARG A 370 -17.07 -14.23 5.86
N TRP A 371 -15.96 -13.73 6.40
CA TRP A 371 -15.55 -12.34 6.20
C TRP A 371 -15.28 -12.04 4.72
N MET A 372 -14.55 -12.91 4.03
CA MET A 372 -14.26 -12.76 2.59
C MET A 372 -15.55 -12.79 1.76
N ILE A 373 -16.46 -13.72 2.05
CA ILE A 373 -17.76 -13.83 1.35
C ILE A 373 -18.62 -12.58 1.59
N ALA A 374 -18.68 -12.09 2.84
CA ALA A 374 -19.42 -10.86 3.17
C ALA A 374 -18.84 -9.63 2.46
N GLY A 375 -17.54 -9.65 2.13
CA GLY A 375 -16.87 -8.64 1.33
C GLY A 375 -16.96 -8.85 -0.19
N GLY A 376 -17.77 -9.81 -0.66
CA GLY A 376 -18.05 -10.04 -2.07
C GLY A 376 -17.14 -11.04 -2.79
N ALA A 377 -16.23 -11.72 -2.07
CA ALA A 377 -15.44 -12.79 -2.69
C ALA A 377 -16.30 -14.03 -2.97
N ASP A 378 -16.06 -14.66 -4.13
CA ASP A 378 -16.74 -15.90 -4.51
C ASP A 378 -16.45 -17.03 -3.49
N PRO A 379 -17.48 -17.59 -2.82
CA PRO A 379 -17.33 -18.71 -1.89
C PRO A 379 -16.57 -19.92 -2.47
N SER A 380 -16.65 -20.15 -3.78
CA SER A 380 -15.99 -21.27 -4.48
C SER A 380 -14.46 -21.12 -4.52
N LYS A 381 -13.96 -19.88 -4.42
CA LYS A 381 -12.52 -19.59 -4.39
C LYS A 381 -11.91 -19.80 -3.00
N ILE A 382 -12.71 -19.89 -1.94
CA ILE A 382 -12.21 -19.85 -0.56
C ILE A 382 -12.23 -21.24 0.07
N VAL A 383 -11.06 -21.73 0.44
CA VAL A 383 -10.86 -23.04 1.08
C VAL A 383 -10.34 -22.82 2.50
N VAL A 384 -10.96 -23.45 3.50
CA VAL A 384 -10.45 -23.41 4.88
C VAL A 384 -9.37 -24.47 5.04
N THR A 385 -8.15 -24.04 5.33
CA THR A 385 -6.97 -24.91 5.40
C THR A 385 -6.28 -24.90 6.76
N GLY A 386 -6.67 -24.00 7.67
CA GLY A 386 -5.89 -23.74 8.89
C GLY A 386 -4.71 -22.82 8.63
N GLN A 387 -3.81 -22.71 9.60
CA GLN A 387 -2.68 -21.80 9.53
C GLN A 387 -1.34 -22.56 9.48
N PRO A 388 -0.63 -22.57 8.33
CA PRO A 388 0.59 -23.38 8.14
C PRO A 388 1.69 -23.16 9.18
N ARG A 389 1.78 -21.95 9.76
CA ARG A 389 2.78 -21.65 10.80
C ARG A 389 2.59 -22.49 12.07
N PHE A 390 1.40 -23.03 12.29
CA PHE A 390 1.06 -23.82 13.48
C PHE A 390 1.15 -25.32 13.27
N ASP A 391 1.40 -25.80 12.05
CA ASP A 391 1.52 -27.23 11.74
C ASP A 391 2.70 -27.88 12.50
N LYS A 392 3.72 -27.08 12.85
CA LYS A 392 4.85 -27.56 13.67
C LYS A 392 4.50 -27.69 15.16
N LEU A 393 3.46 -27.01 15.64
CA LEU A 393 3.03 -27.08 17.05
C LEU A 393 2.28 -28.38 17.35
N THR A 394 1.66 -29.01 16.35
CA THR A 394 0.95 -30.29 16.52
C THR A 394 1.89 -31.49 16.66
N ILE A 395 3.20 -31.29 16.47
CA ILE A 395 4.24 -32.33 16.61
C ILE A 395 4.81 -32.38 18.05
N LEU A 396 4.42 -31.45 18.94
CA LEU A 396 4.87 -31.48 20.33
C LEU A 396 4.14 -32.61 21.08
N PRO A 397 4.87 -33.58 21.68
CA PRO A 397 4.23 -34.60 22.51
C PRO A 397 3.50 -33.90 23.67
N PRO A 398 2.31 -34.40 24.07
CA PRO A 398 1.60 -33.85 25.21
C PRO A 398 2.53 -33.81 26.42
N GLN A 399 2.71 -32.64 27.02
CA GLN A 399 3.52 -32.54 28.25
C GLN A 399 2.87 -33.43 29.32
N LYS A 400 3.63 -34.42 29.80
CA LYS A 400 3.24 -35.25 30.95
C LYS A 400 2.96 -34.31 32.13
N GLY A 401 1.73 -34.32 32.64
CA GLY A 401 1.30 -33.51 33.78
C GLY A 401 0.65 -32.16 33.44
N ALA A 402 0.51 -31.80 32.17
CA ALA A 402 -0.31 -30.65 31.81
C ALA A 402 -1.80 -30.96 32.08
N PRO A 403 -2.55 -30.09 32.79
CA PRO A 403 -3.98 -30.32 33.06
C PRO A 403 -4.74 -30.52 31.75
N LEU A 404 -5.74 -31.42 31.74
CA LEU A 404 -6.49 -31.87 30.56
C LEU A 404 -7.05 -30.72 29.67
N ILE A 405 -7.21 -29.53 30.24
CA ILE A 405 -7.62 -28.29 29.55
C ILE A 405 -6.62 -27.90 28.44
N TYR A 406 -5.35 -28.31 28.52
CA TYR A 406 -4.34 -28.06 27.49
C TYR A 406 -4.22 -29.17 26.43
N GLN A 407 -4.72 -30.39 26.72
CA GLN A 407 -4.55 -31.54 25.84
C GLN A 407 -5.75 -31.79 24.92
N GLN A 408 -6.92 -31.24 25.25
CA GLN A 408 -8.09 -31.26 24.39
C GLN A 408 -8.63 -29.84 24.24
N ARG A 409 -8.65 -29.35 22.99
CA ARG A 409 -9.05 -28.01 22.52
C ARG A 409 -7.93 -26.97 22.45
N VAL A 410 -7.06 -27.13 21.44
CA VAL A 410 -6.65 -25.96 20.65
C VAL A 410 -7.81 -25.57 19.72
N PHE A 411 -8.97 -25.24 20.30
CA PHE A 411 -9.93 -24.36 19.65
C PHE A 411 -9.39 -22.95 19.91
N TYR A 412 -8.62 -22.40 18.98
CA TYR A 412 -8.38 -20.95 19.00
C TYR A 412 -9.72 -20.25 18.71
N CYS A 413 -10.51 -20.04 19.76
CA CYS A 413 -11.61 -19.09 19.74
C CYS A 413 -11.00 -17.69 19.53
N SER A 414 -11.37 -17.15 18.37
CA SER A 414 -11.29 -15.81 17.81
C SER A 414 -11.72 -14.63 18.72
N GLY A 415 -11.37 -14.59 20.01
CA GLY A 415 -11.83 -13.52 20.93
C GLY A 415 -10.72 -12.75 21.63
N HIS A 416 -9.86 -13.44 22.40
CA HIS A 416 -8.96 -12.78 23.35
C HIS A 416 -7.55 -12.47 22.82
N LEU A 417 -7.09 -13.13 21.75
CA LEU A 417 -5.79 -12.84 21.16
C LEU A 417 -5.76 -11.45 20.49
N THR A 418 -6.93 -10.93 20.10
CA THR A 418 -7.09 -9.56 19.61
C THR A 418 -6.66 -8.56 20.68
N LEU A 419 -6.97 -8.78 21.96
CA LEU A 419 -6.56 -7.89 23.04
C LEU A 419 -5.03 -7.93 23.27
N TYR A 420 -4.41 -9.11 23.17
CA TYR A 420 -2.96 -9.26 23.36
C TYR A 420 -2.14 -8.72 22.19
N LEU A 421 -2.61 -8.88 20.95
CA LEU A 421 -2.01 -8.25 19.76
C LEU A 421 -2.29 -6.74 19.73
N SER A 422 -3.47 -6.29 20.17
CA SER A 422 -3.75 -4.86 20.37
C SER A 422 -2.82 -4.26 21.41
N LEU A 423 -2.59 -4.94 22.53
CA LEU A 423 -1.67 -4.51 23.57
C LEU A 423 -0.21 -4.52 23.08
N LYS A 424 0.21 -5.49 22.25
CA LYS A 424 1.56 -5.47 21.65
C LYS A 424 1.72 -4.42 20.56
N ILE A 425 0.69 -4.11 19.78
CA ILE A 425 0.69 -3.02 18.80
C ILE A 425 0.69 -1.67 19.53
N VAL A 426 -0.10 -1.52 20.59
CA VAL A 426 -0.09 -0.36 21.49
C VAL A 426 1.26 -0.25 22.20
N GLN A 427 1.88 -1.36 22.62
CA GLN A 427 3.22 -1.37 23.22
C GLN A 427 4.32 -1.03 22.20
N TYR A 428 4.17 -1.44 20.93
CA TYR A 428 5.06 -1.02 19.83
C TYR A 428 4.89 0.47 19.50
N TRP A 429 3.66 0.98 19.55
CA TRP A 429 3.34 2.40 19.41
C TRP A 429 3.84 3.23 20.61
N ILE A 430 3.72 2.72 21.84
CA ILE A 430 4.27 3.34 23.06
C ILE A 430 5.80 3.32 23.03
N CYS A 431 6.44 2.26 22.53
CA CYS A 431 7.90 2.24 22.32
C CYS A 431 8.35 3.24 21.24
N LEU A 432 7.56 3.42 20.17
CA LEU A 432 7.77 4.48 19.17
C LEU A 432 7.56 5.89 19.76
N LEU A 433 6.61 6.06 20.69
CA LEU A 433 6.35 7.30 21.43
C LEU A 433 7.41 7.61 22.49
N MET A 434 7.99 6.60 23.14
CA MET A 434 9.08 6.80 24.12
C MET A 434 10.44 7.04 23.45
N LEU A 435 10.61 6.66 22.18
CA LEU A 435 11.80 7.00 21.40
C LEU A 435 11.73 8.43 20.84
N SER A 436 10.54 9.00 20.64
CA SER A 436 10.39 10.42 20.24
C SER A 436 10.48 11.39 21.42
N SER A 437 10.13 10.98 22.64
CA SER A 437 10.21 11.82 23.84
C SER A 437 11.62 11.93 24.45
N ARG A 438 12.58 11.10 24.03
CA ARG A 438 14.00 11.19 24.47
C ARG A 438 14.86 12.15 23.63
N TYR A 439 14.26 12.87 22.68
CA TYR A 439 14.95 13.85 21.83
C TYR A 439 14.51 15.30 22.08
N GLN A 440 13.85 15.57 23.21
CA GLN A 440 13.72 16.92 23.76
C GLN A 440 14.54 17.02 25.05
N GLY A 441 15.83 17.28 24.85
CA GLY A 441 16.81 17.71 25.84
C GLY A 441 17.77 18.64 25.15
#